data_AF-A0A7Y9ZE82-F1
#
_entry.id   AF-A0A7Y9ZE82-F1
#
_cell.length_a   1.000
_cell.length_b   1.000
_cell.length_c   1.000
_cell.angle_alpha   90.00
_cell.angle_beta   90.00
_cell.angle_gamma   90.00
#
_symmetry.space_group_name_H-M   'P 1'
#
loop_
_entity.id
_entity.type
_entity.pdbx_description
1 polymer ?
#
loop_
_entity_poly.entity_id
_entity_poly.type
_entity_poly.pdbx_seq_one_letter_code
_entity_poly.pdbx_strand_id
1 'polypeptide(L)'
;MKPVGIASAPHNAGCERAALPDCVCRCHGAGHQIDLLRRAATCDSRENLEELQRDLERVYGGFHTGPRDVATPTRRGRRLPSAQIAEEMSLDIRGGATWYETLILDEALHAAMIDVARSSVAAGPEARRLRGAFIDAMTSEAVAIISIDQVPVGKAAPHVWCSIISEIAHAQSSDDQDDEADAARFSWICYPRQSRASIPVALAGVRDAGLDHVRRVLESFAERSEVETTALVHLTGMATCANLWRHPSVVKECVIPFASSAAAWPPHETSVVATRLAIDALGRRWNRKQHW
;
A
#
# COMPACT_ATOMS: atom_id res chain seq x y z
N MET A 1 -6.03 42.58 13.19
CA MET A 1 -5.81 41.38 12.35
C MET A 1 -6.47 40.20 13.03
N LYS A 2 -7.48 39.57 12.41
CA LYS A 2 -8.08 38.32 12.90
C LYS A 2 -7.19 37.15 12.44
N PRO A 3 -7.02 36.09 13.25
CA PRO A 3 -6.31 34.91 12.81
C PRO A 3 -7.10 34.25 11.67
N VAL A 4 -6.42 33.96 10.56
CA VAL A 4 -6.97 33.14 9.48
C VAL A 4 -7.03 31.72 10.02
N GLY A 5 -8.21 31.32 10.49
CA GLY A 5 -8.49 29.93 10.82
C GLY A 5 -8.36 29.10 9.55
N ILE A 6 -7.36 28.21 9.52
CA ILE A 6 -7.28 27.16 8.53
C ILE A 6 -8.45 26.23 8.83
N ALA A 7 -9.57 26.41 8.13
CA ALA A 7 -10.65 25.45 8.16
C ALA A 7 -10.10 24.13 7.62
N SER A 8 -9.98 23.11 8.48
CA SER A 8 -9.71 21.74 8.07
C SER A 8 -10.74 21.36 7.01
N ALA A 9 -10.31 21.13 5.77
CA ALA A 9 -11.22 20.67 4.73
C ALA A 9 -11.90 19.37 5.21
N PRO A 10 -13.23 19.25 5.11
CA PRO A 10 -13.93 18.05 5.56
C PRO A 10 -13.40 16.83 4.80
N HIS A 11 -13.08 15.76 5.55
CA HIS A 11 -12.59 14.50 4.99
C HIS A 11 -13.60 13.94 3.98
N ASN A 12 -13.13 13.49 2.81
CA ASN A 12 -14.00 12.89 1.82
C ASN A 12 -14.15 11.40 2.16
N ALA A 13 -15.31 10.98 2.66
CA ALA A 13 -15.65 9.58 2.95
C ALA A 13 -15.62 8.65 1.71
N GLY A 14 -15.47 9.23 0.52
CA GLY A 14 -15.16 8.52 -0.73
C GLY A 14 -13.68 8.17 -0.89
N CYS A 15 -12.74 8.84 -0.18
CA CYS A 15 -11.32 8.45 -0.12
C CYS A 15 -11.13 7.12 0.62
N GLU A 16 -11.83 6.99 1.75
CA GLU A 16 -11.86 5.81 2.61
C GLU A 16 -12.36 4.59 1.86
N ARG A 17 -13.28 4.81 0.90
CA ARG A 17 -13.90 3.78 0.05
C ARG A 17 -13.52 3.91 -1.43
N ALA A 18 -12.36 4.50 -1.74
CA ALA A 18 -12.04 4.92 -3.09
C ALA A 18 -11.83 3.73 -4.04
N ALA A 19 -12.75 3.48 -4.98
CA ALA A 19 -12.54 2.38 -5.94
C ALA A 19 -11.36 2.60 -6.92
N LEU A 20 -10.82 3.82 -7.05
CA LEU A 20 -9.86 4.18 -8.11
C LEU A 20 -8.64 4.97 -7.61
N PRO A 21 -7.47 4.87 -8.27
CA PRO A 21 -6.20 5.43 -7.80
C PRO A 21 -6.08 6.92 -8.13
N ASP A 22 -6.94 7.39 -9.03
CA ASP A 22 -7.16 8.76 -9.43
C ASP A 22 -8.34 9.39 -8.67
N CYS A 23 -8.67 8.85 -7.49
CA CYS A 23 -9.63 9.48 -6.59
C CYS A 23 -9.23 10.96 -6.44
N VAL A 24 -10.11 11.88 -6.87
CA VAL A 24 -9.86 13.33 -6.90
C VAL A 24 -10.01 13.92 -5.49
N CYS A 25 -9.66 13.13 -4.49
CA CYS A 25 -9.83 13.50 -3.11
C CYS A 25 -8.54 14.11 -2.58
N ARG A 26 -8.67 15.10 -1.71
CA ARG A 26 -7.55 15.90 -1.18
C ARG A 26 -6.77 15.16 -0.08
N CYS A 27 -6.78 13.83 -0.06
CA CYS A 27 -6.03 13.04 0.91
C CYS A 27 -4.57 12.83 0.53
N HIS A 28 -4.19 13.21 -0.70
CA HIS A 28 -2.81 13.09 -1.20
C HIS A 28 -2.20 11.70 -0.96
N GLY A 29 -3.00 10.63 -1.06
CA GLY A 29 -2.55 9.25 -0.86
C GLY A 29 -2.47 8.79 0.59
N ALA A 30 -2.11 9.68 1.53
CA ALA A 30 -2.00 9.34 2.96
C ALA A 30 -3.28 8.74 3.55
N GLY A 31 -4.44 9.27 3.13
CA GLY A 31 -5.74 8.77 3.54
C GLY A 31 -6.41 7.81 2.56
N HIS A 32 -5.65 7.26 1.60
CA HIS A 32 -6.20 6.32 0.63
C HIS A 32 -6.54 5.02 1.36
N GLN A 33 -7.81 4.58 1.29
CA GLN A 33 -8.28 3.29 1.81
C GLN A 33 -8.17 3.10 3.33
N ILE A 34 -8.17 4.19 4.11
CA ILE A 34 -8.11 4.10 5.58
C ILE A 34 -9.21 3.19 6.14
N ASP A 35 -10.44 3.26 5.62
CA ASP A 35 -11.54 2.43 6.12
C ASP A 35 -11.26 0.93 5.92
N LEU A 36 -10.83 0.52 4.73
CA LEU A 36 -10.49 -0.89 4.47
C LEU A 36 -9.33 -1.36 5.35
N LEU A 37 -8.30 -0.51 5.52
CA LEU A 37 -7.16 -0.78 6.38
C LEU A 37 -7.58 -0.94 7.84
N ARG A 38 -8.42 -0.03 8.34
CA ARG A 38 -8.95 -0.05 9.70
C ARG A 38 -9.84 -1.27 9.91
N ARG A 39 -10.73 -1.59 8.96
CA ARG A 39 -11.60 -2.77 9.02
C ARG A 39 -10.82 -4.07 9.03
N ALA A 40 -9.72 -4.16 8.27
CA ALA A 40 -8.80 -5.30 8.38
C ALA A 40 -8.19 -5.36 9.79
N ALA A 41 -7.64 -4.24 10.28
CA ALA A 41 -6.98 -4.17 11.58
C ALA A 41 -7.93 -4.42 12.77
N THR A 42 -9.22 -4.10 12.65
CA THR A 42 -10.21 -4.22 13.73
C THR A 42 -11.29 -5.28 13.47
N CYS A 43 -11.11 -6.15 12.49
CA CYS A 43 -12.07 -7.20 12.17
C CYS A 43 -12.35 -8.09 13.39
N ASP A 44 -13.61 -8.22 13.81
CA ASP A 44 -13.98 -8.86 15.08
C ASP A 44 -14.80 -10.16 14.91
N SER A 45 -15.19 -10.49 13.68
CA SER A 45 -16.13 -11.56 13.39
C SER A 45 -15.95 -12.07 11.96
N ARG A 46 -16.45 -13.29 11.71
CA ARG A 46 -16.45 -13.88 10.36
C ARG A 46 -17.34 -13.10 9.39
N GLU A 47 -18.46 -12.56 9.87
CA GLU A 47 -19.37 -11.75 9.06
C GLU A 47 -18.67 -10.46 8.56
N ASN A 48 -17.95 -9.76 9.44
CA ASN A 48 -17.17 -8.58 9.06
C ASN A 48 -16.01 -8.91 8.13
N LEU A 49 -15.41 -10.10 8.25
CA LEU A 49 -14.40 -10.58 7.31
C LEU A 49 -14.98 -10.80 5.90
N GLU A 50 -16.16 -11.42 5.80
CA GLU A 50 -16.85 -11.65 4.53
C GLU A 50 -17.32 -10.35 3.89
N GLU A 51 -17.75 -9.37 4.69
CA GLU A 51 -18.05 -8.03 4.20
C GLU A 51 -16.80 -7.32 3.67
N LEU A 52 -15.68 -7.40 4.39
CA LEU A 52 -14.40 -6.86 3.93
C LEU A 52 -13.97 -7.49 2.61
N GLN A 53 -14.10 -8.81 2.45
CA GLN A 53 -13.81 -9.50 1.18
C GLN A 53 -14.64 -8.92 0.03
N ARG A 54 -15.95 -8.76 0.20
CA ARG A 54 -16.83 -8.17 -0.82
C ARG A 54 -16.45 -6.73 -1.18
N ASP A 55 -16.00 -5.95 -0.21
CA ASP A 55 -15.59 -4.57 -0.45
C ASP A 55 -14.21 -4.46 -1.11
N LEU A 56 -13.27 -5.34 -0.75
CA LEU A 56 -12.00 -5.49 -1.46
C LEU A 56 -12.25 -5.85 -2.93
N GLU A 57 -13.13 -6.83 -3.20
CA GLU A 57 -13.52 -7.21 -4.56
C GLU A 57 -14.07 -6.02 -5.35
N ARG A 58 -14.89 -5.18 -4.70
CA ARG A 58 -15.48 -4.00 -5.33
C ARG A 58 -14.44 -2.91 -5.64
N VAL A 59 -13.45 -2.73 -4.77
CA VAL A 59 -12.47 -1.63 -4.85
C VAL A 59 -11.31 -1.96 -5.77
N TYR A 60 -10.79 -3.17 -5.70
CA TYR A 60 -9.55 -3.56 -6.38
C TYR A 60 -9.80 -4.57 -7.52
N GLY A 61 -11.00 -5.16 -7.58
CA GLY A 61 -11.34 -6.24 -8.50
C GLY A 61 -11.48 -7.57 -7.75
N GLY A 62 -12.06 -8.58 -8.39
CA GLY A 62 -12.28 -9.88 -7.74
C GLY A 62 -10.97 -10.63 -7.48
N PHE A 63 -11.05 -11.69 -6.68
CA PHE A 63 -9.93 -12.61 -6.43
C PHE A 63 -9.70 -13.52 -7.63
N HIS A 64 -8.62 -13.29 -8.35
CA HIS A 64 -8.38 -13.98 -9.62
C HIS A 64 -7.99 -15.44 -9.41
N THR A 65 -8.63 -16.30 -10.21
CA THR A 65 -8.40 -17.75 -10.22
C THR A 65 -7.19 -18.16 -11.05
N GLY A 66 -6.55 -17.21 -11.74
CA GLY A 66 -5.30 -17.46 -12.45
C GLY A 66 -4.74 -16.23 -13.17
N PRO A 67 -3.50 -16.32 -13.69
CA PRO A 67 -2.80 -15.20 -14.34
C PRO A 67 -3.49 -14.61 -15.58
N ARG A 68 -4.42 -15.37 -16.17
CA ARG A 68 -5.15 -15.05 -17.41
C ARG A 68 -6.64 -14.89 -17.16
N ASP A 69 -7.06 -14.88 -15.91
CA ASP A 69 -8.45 -14.64 -15.56
C ASP A 69 -8.80 -13.20 -15.93
N VAL A 70 -9.54 -13.04 -17.01
CA VAL A 70 -10.07 -11.75 -17.49
C VAL A 70 -11.58 -11.65 -17.28
N ALA A 71 -12.19 -12.72 -16.77
CA ALA A 71 -13.62 -12.78 -16.46
C ALA A 71 -13.88 -12.15 -15.10
N THR A 72 -12.96 -12.35 -14.15
CA THR A 72 -12.96 -11.66 -12.88
C THR A 72 -12.79 -10.15 -13.10
N PRO A 73 -13.70 -9.30 -12.57
CA PRO A 73 -13.58 -7.86 -12.72
C PRO A 73 -12.22 -7.38 -12.17
N THR A 74 -11.47 -6.60 -12.94
CA THR A 74 -10.35 -5.83 -12.41
C THR A 74 -10.74 -4.39 -12.18
N ARG A 75 -9.94 -3.69 -11.39
CA ARG A 75 -10.02 -2.23 -11.27
C ARG A 75 -10.09 -1.56 -12.64
N ARG A 76 -11.14 -0.74 -12.87
CA ARG A 76 -11.48 -0.12 -14.17
C ARG A 76 -10.31 0.56 -14.90
N GLY A 77 -9.29 1.03 -14.18
CA GLY A 77 -8.11 1.68 -14.75
C GLY A 77 -7.13 0.76 -15.49
N ARG A 78 -7.23 -0.58 -15.39
CA ARG A 78 -6.19 -1.49 -15.87
C ARG A 78 -6.37 -2.02 -17.31
N ARG A 79 -7.47 -1.68 -18.01
CA ARG A 79 -7.80 -2.14 -19.38
C ARG A 79 -7.55 -3.64 -19.58
N LEU A 80 -8.58 -4.45 -19.29
CA LEU A 80 -8.54 -5.90 -19.47
C LEU A 80 -8.17 -6.28 -20.92
N PRO A 81 -7.22 -7.20 -21.14
CA PRO A 81 -7.06 -7.82 -22.45
C PRO A 81 -8.32 -8.63 -22.79
N SER A 82 -8.63 -8.78 -24.08
CA SER A 82 -9.67 -9.74 -24.50
C SER A 82 -9.24 -11.16 -24.14
N ALA A 83 -10.19 -12.09 -23.99
CA ALA A 83 -9.89 -13.49 -23.69
C ALA A 83 -8.86 -14.10 -24.67
N GLN A 84 -9.05 -13.88 -25.98
CA GLN A 84 -8.12 -14.33 -27.00
C GLN A 84 -6.71 -13.74 -26.81
N ILE A 85 -6.61 -12.43 -26.54
CA ILE A 85 -5.32 -11.78 -26.30
C ILE A 85 -4.68 -12.33 -25.03
N ALA A 86 -5.45 -12.54 -23.97
CA ALA A 86 -4.97 -13.07 -22.70
C ALA A 86 -4.43 -14.51 -22.82
N GLU A 87 -5.00 -15.33 -23.71
CA GLU A 87 -4.53 -16.68 -24.04
C GLU A 87 -3.23 -16.70 -24.85
N GLU A 88 -2.98 -15.68 -25.65
CA GLU A 88 -1.77 -15.58 -26.47
C GLU A 88 -0.65 -14.79 -25.78
N MET A 89 -0.96 -14.05 -24.71
CA MET A 89 0.00 -13.24 -23.96
C MET A 89 1.08 -14.08 -23.28
N SER A 90 2.34 -13.72 -23.53
CA SER A 90 3.47 -14.20 -22.72
C SER A 90 3.61 -13.37 -21.45
N LEU A 91 3.47 -14.01 -20.29
CA LEU A 91 3.46 -13.37 -18.97
C LEU A 91 4.83 -12.87 -18.51
N ASP A 92 5.89 -13.10 -19.29
CA ASP A 92 7.26 -12.69 -18.96
C ASP A 92 7.80 -11.56 -19.83
N ILE A 93 7.06 -11.16 -20.87
CA ILE A 93 7.48 -10.08 -21.79
C ILE A 93 6.37 -9.07 -22.11
N ARG A 94 6.78 -7.84 -22.46
CA ARG A 94 5.93 -6.77 -23.01
C ARG A 94 4.64 -6.55 -22.19
N GLY A 95 3.49 -6.44 -22.88
CA GLY A 95 2.18 -6.22 -22.29
C GLY A 95 1.72 -7.37 -21.40
N GLY A 96 2.15 -8.61 -21.66
CA GLY A 96 1.82 -9.77 -20.84
C GLY A 96 2.48 -9.73 -19.46
N ALA A 97 3.77 -9.42 -19.40
CA ALA A 97 4.43 -9.12 -18.12
C ALA A 97 3.77 -7.93 -17.42
N THR A 98 3.36 -6.92 -18.19
CA THR A 98 2.73 -5.73 -17.62
C THR A 98 1.37 -6.05 -16.98
N TRP A 99 0.58 -6.89 -17.63
CA TRP A 99 -0.67 -7.37 -17.07
C TRP A 99 -0.45 -8.24 -15.83
N TYR A 100 0.47 -9.20 -15.92
CA TYR A 100 0.64 -10.17 -14.85
C TYR A 100 1.21 -9.54 -13.57
N GLU A 101 2.18 -8.65 -13.70
CA GLU A 101 2.77 -7.93 -12.57
C GLU A 101 1.73 -7.03 -11.86
N THR A 102 0.68 -6.52 -12.54
CA THR A 102 -0.36 -5.68 -11.91
C THR A 102 -1.28 -6.57 -11.10
N LEU A 103 -1.61 -7.73 -11.67
CA LEU A 103 -2.44 -8.71 -11.02
C LEU A 103 -1.81 -9.20 -9.72
N ILE A 104 -0.51 -9.55 -9.75
CA ILE A 104 0.24 -9.96 -8.56
C ILE A 104 0.14 -8.91 -7.44
N LEU A 105 0.30 -7.62 -7.76
CA LEU A 105 0.33 -6.57 -6.75
C LEU A 105 -1.05 -6.22 -6.16
N ASP A 106 -2.11 -6.24 -6.97
CA ASP A 106 -3.47 -6.04 -6.44
C ASP A 106 -3.86 -7.22 -5.54
N GLU A 107 -3.63 -8.44 -6.02
CA GLU A 107 -3.93 -9.66 -5.28
C GLU A 107 -3.08 -9.79 -4.01
N ALA A 108 -1.85 -9.28 -4.00
CA ALA A 108 -1.02 -9.22 -2.80
C ALA A 108 -1.60 -8.26 -1.75
N LEU A 109 -2.16 -7.12 -2.16
CA LEU A 109 -2.83 -6.20 -1.23
C LEU A 109 -4.10 -6.83 -0.65
N HIS A 110 -4.89 -7.54 -1.46
CA HIS A 110 -6.02 -8.31 -0.94
C HIS A 110 -5.60 -9.33 0.10
N ALA A 111 -4.62 -10.17 -0.27
CA ALA A 111 -4.13 -11.23 0.58
C ALA A 111 -3.62 -10.67 1.92
N ALA A 112 -2.90 -9.55 1.91
CA ALA A 112 -2.41 -8.91 3.12
C ALA A 112 -3.54 -8.36 4.02
N MET A 113 -4.54 -7.71 3.42
CA MET A 113 -5.73 -7.24 4.17
C MET A 113 -6.48 -8.41 4.83
N ILE A 114 -6.67 -9.51 4.10
CA ILE A 114 -7.36 -10.70 4.62
C ILE A 114 -6.54 -11.41 5.69
N ASP A 115 -5.22 -11.47 5.55
CA ASP A 115 -4.34 -12.06 6.57
C ASP A 115 -4.43 -11.29 7.90
N VAL A 116 -4.31 -9.96 7.85
CA VAL A 116 -4.47 -9.10 9.03
C VAL A 116 -5.88 -9.22 9.62
N ALA A 117 -6.92 -9.24 8.78
CA ALA A 117 -8.30 -9.39 9.23
C ALA A 117 -8.52 -10.72 9.98
N ARG A 118 -7.98 -11.83 9.45
CA ARG A 118 -8.05 -13.14 10.13
C ARG A 118 -7.33 -13.13 11.47
N SER A 119 -6.14 -12.52 11.52
CA SER A 119 -5.42 -12.31 12.78
C SER A 119 -6.26 -11.49 13.77
N SER A 120 -6.99 -10.48 13.31
CA SER A 120 -7.83 -9.63 14.17
C SER A 120 -9.08 -10.33 14.70
N VAL A 121 -9.69 -11.21 13.88
CA VAL A 121 -10.81 -12.07 14.34
C VAL A 121 -10.34 -12.98 15.47
N ALA A 122 -9.12 -13.52 15.39
CA ALA A 122 -8.53 -14.35 16.44
C ALA A 122 -8.05 -13.56 17.67
N ALA A 123 -7.95 -12.23 17.58
CA ALA A 123 -7.44 -11.37 18.65
C ALA A 123 -8.54 -11.03 19.69
N GLY A 124 -8.12 -10.53 20.86
CA GLY A 124 -9.04 -9.98 21.87
C GLY A 124 -9.53 -8.56 21.52
N PRO A 125 -10.61 -8.05 22.17
CA PRO A 125 -11.13 -6.70 21.92
C PRO A 125 -10.08 -5.60 22.12
N GLU A 126 -9.25 -5.72 23.15
CA GLU A 126 -8.21 -4.73 23.44
C GLU A 126 -7.11 -4.69 22.37
N ALA A 127 -6.67 -5.85 21.90
CA ALA A 127 -5.71 -5.94 20.80
C ALA A 127 -6.27 -5.30 19.52
N ARG A 128 -7.54 -5.56 19.17
CA ARG A 128 -8.21 -4.89 18.05
C ARG A 128 -8.29 -3.37 18.22
N ARG A 129 -8.62 -2.90 19.43
CA ARG A 129 -8.65 -1.47 19.74
C ARG A 129 -7.29 -0.81 19.52
N LEU A 130 -6.20 -1.45 19.99
CA LEU A 130 -4.84 -0.98 19.80
C LEU A 130 -4.41 -1.00 18.34
N ARG A 131 -4.78 -2.04 17.58
CA ARG A 131 -4.57 -2.12 16.12
C ARG A 131 -5.24 -0.95 15.39
N GLY A 132 -6.51 -0.68 15.71
CA GLY A 132 -7.25 0.43 15.14
C GLY A 132 -6.62 1.78 15.47
N ALA A 133 -6.26 2.00 16.75
CA ALA A 133 -5.59 3.23 17.18
C ALA A 133 -4.24 3.45 16.49
N PHE A 134 -3.48 2.37 16.27
CA PHE A 134 -2.23 2.44 15.51
C PHE A 134 -2.47 2.85 14.05
N ILE A 135 -3.43 2.22 13.35
CA ILE A 135 -3.77 2.59 11.98
C ILE A 135 -4.23 4.06 11.90
N ASP A 136 -5.07 4.49 12.84
CA ASP A 136 -5.55 5.87 12.91
C ASP A 136 -4.38 6.85 13.08
N ALA A 137 -3.46 6.57 14.01
CA ALA A 137 -2.28 7.39 14.25
C ALA A 137 -1.34 7.44 13.03
N MET A 138 -1.18 6.30 12.34
CA MET A 138 -0.35 6.20 11.14
C MET A 138 -0.93 6.92 9.92
N THR A 139 -2.25 7.18 9.86
CA THR A 139 -2.90 7.61 8.61
C THR A 139 -3.68 8.92 8.71
N SER A 140 -4.27 9.23 9.86
CA SER A 140 -5.12 10.43 10.03
C SER A 140 -4.29 11.72 10.09
N GLU A 141 -3.17 11.70 10.82
CA GLU A 141 -2.26 12.85 10.93
C GLU A 141 -1.36 13.01 9.71
N ALA A 142 -1.14 11.93 8.95
CA ALA A 142 -0.38 11.94 7.71
C ALA A 142 -0.93 12.93 6.67
N VAL A 143 -2.26 13.08 6.60
CA VAL A 143 -2.90 14.02 5.68
C VAL A 143 -2.52 15.48 6.01
N ALA A 144 -2.44 15.81 7.29
CA ALA A 144 -2.01 17.14 7.74
C ALA A 144 -0.53 17.37 7.41
N ILE A 145 0.33 16.38 7.64
CA ILE A 145 1.78 16.44 7.35
C ILE A 145 2.03 16.71 5.87
N ILE A 146 1.35 16.00 4.97
CA ILE A 146 1.51 16.21 3.52
C ILE A 146 0.97 17.57 3.07
N SER A 147 0.11 18.20 3.87
CA SER A 147 -0.45 19.52 3.58
C SER A 147 0.45 20.68 4.02
N ILE A 148 1.53 20.42 4.79
CA ILE A 148 2.40 21.46 5.40
C ILE A 148 2.98 22.42 4.34
N ASP A 149 3.46 21.90 3.20
CA ASP A 149 4.21 22.69 2.21
C ASP A 149 3.46 23.00 0.92
N GLN A 150 2.12 22.89 0.92
CA GLN A 150 1.30 22.98 -0.31
C GLN A 150 1.90 22.15 -1.46
N VAL A 151 2.24 20.89 -1.16
CA VAL A 151 2.83 19.96 -2.10
C VAL A 151 2.13 20.08 -3.46
N PRO A 152 2.87 20.40 -4.54
CA PRO A 152 2.26 20.58 -5.85
C PRO A 152 1.36 19.38 -6.18
N VAL A 153 0.10 19.65 -6.50
CA VAL A 153 -0.90 18.63 -6.84
C VAL A 153 -0.49 17.99 -8.16
N GLY A 154 0.34 16.96 -8.07
CA GLY A 154 0.90 16.23 -9.20
C GLY A 154 0.86 14.73 -8.94
N LYS A 155 1.24 13.94 -9.96
CA LYS A 155 1.18 12.47 -9.91
C LYS A 155 2.05 11.84 -8.81
N ALA A 156 2.99 12.59 -8.23
CA ALA A 156 3.87 12.11 -7.17
C ALA A 156 3.30 12.32 -5.75
N ALA A 157 2.47 13.35 -5.53
CA ALA A 157 1.93 13.67 -4.20
C ALA A 157 1.19 12.49 -3.54
N PRO A 158 0.35 11.72 -4.27
CA PRO A 158 -0.31 10.53 -3.73
C PRO A 158 0.59 9.35 -3.33
N HIS A 159 1.90 9.47 -3.54
CA HIS A 159 2.87 8.42 -3.22
C HIS A 159 3.86 8.83 -2.12
N VAL A 160 3.82 10.09 -1.68
CA VAL A 160 4.75 10.60 -0.67
C VAL A 160 4.62 9.81 0.62
N TRP A 161 3.39 9.57 1.10
CA TRP A 161 3.18 8.85 2.35
C TRP A 161 3.74 7.42 2.32
N CYS A 162 3.38 6.64 1.30
CA CYS A 162 3.85 5.28 1.21
C CYS A 162 5.37 5.18 0.97
N SER A 163 6.00 6.24 0.45
CA SER A 163 7.47 6.35 0.37
C SER A 163 8.09 6.46 1.76
N ILE A 164 7.54 7.35 2.60
CA ILE A 164 7.96 7.54 4.00
C ILE A 164 7.78 6.24 4.80
N ILE A 165 6.66 5.56 4.63
CA ILE A 165 6.43 4.25 5.27
C ILE A 165 7.43 3.20 4.79
N SER A 166 7.76 3.19 3.49
CA SER A 166 8.77 2.27 2.95
C SER A 166 10.16 2.54 3.54
N GLU A 167 10.51 3.81 3.72
CA GLU A 167 11.77 4.21 4.34
C GLU A 167 11.86 3.75 5.79
N ILE A 168 10.78 3.88 6.56
CA ILE A 168 10.69 3.35 7.93
C ILE A 168 10.81 1.82 7.93
N ALA A 169 10.09 1.13 7.04
CA ALA A 169 10.18 -0.32 6.93
C ALA A 169 11.60 -0.80 6.57
N HIS A 170 12.30 -0.02 5.73
CA HIS A 170 13.71 -0.28 5.43
C HIS A 170 14.59 -0.13 6.67
N ALA A 171 14.44 0.97 7.41
CA ALA A 171 15.20 1.21 8.63
C ALA A 171 14.92 0.18 9.74
N GLN A 172 13.74 -0.44 9.76
CA GLN A 172 13.42 -1.54 10.68
C GLN A 172 14.06 -2.87 10.30
N SER A 173 14.51 -3.03 9.05
CA SER A 173 15.05 -4.29 8.51
C SER A 173 16.54 -4.25 8.17
N SER A 174 17.12 -3.07 8.02
CA SER A 174 18.55 -2.86 7.76
C SER A 174 19.29 -2.54 9.06
N ASP A 175 20.36 -3.29 9.36
CA ASP A 175 21.35 -2.93 10.39
C ASP A 175 22.28 -1.79 9.91
N ASP A 176 22.29 -1.49 8.61
CA ASP A 176 23.18 -0.50 8.00
C ASP A 176 22.54 0.90 7.93
N GLN A 177 23.23 1.90 8.49
CA GLN A 177 22.89 3.32 8.52
C GLN A 177 23.65 4.11 7.44
N ASP A 178 23.23 4.07 6.17
CA ASP A 178 23.78 4.94 5.12
C ASP A 178 22.72 5.97 4.64
N ASP A 179 22.55 7.03 5.44
CA ASP A 179 21.40 7.94 5.44
C ASP A 179 21.14 8.74 4.14
N GLU A 180 22.17 9.03 3.32
CA GLU A 180 22.03 9.99 2.21
C GLU A 180 21.77 9.34 0.84
N ALA A 181 22.28 8.12 0.61
CA ALA A 181 21.99 7.33 -0.59
C ALA A 181 20.57 6.73 -0.54
N ASP A 182 20.05 6.51 0.67
CA ASP A 182 18.76 5.90 0.92
C ASP A 182 17.57 6.83 0.60
N ALA A 183 17.67 8.13 0.89
CA ALA A 183 16.59 9.08 0.60
C ALA A 183 16.23 9.14 -0.90
N ALA A 184 17.22 9.02 -1.78
CA ALA A 184 17.00 9.02 -3.23
C ALA A 184 16.23 7.78 -3.71
N ARG A 185 16.40 6.63 -3.06
CA ARG A 185 15.71 5.37 -3.41
C ARG A 185 14.23 5.41 -3.09
N PHE A 186 13.82 6.07 -2.01
CA PHE A 186 12.41 6.24 -1.65
C PHE A 186 11.71 7.30 -2.50
N SER A 187 12.44 8.02 -3.35
CA SER A 187 11.88 9.06 -4.23
C SER A 187 11.32 8.57 -5.56
N TRP A 188 11.51 7.30 -5.92
CA TRP A 188 11.27 6.80 -7.28
C TRP A 188 9.86 6.22 -7.50
N ILE A 189 9.03 6.93 -8.27
CA ILE A 189 7.65 6.52 -8.62
C ILE A 189 7.49 6.45 -10.15
N CYS A 190 8.04 5.41 -10.79
CA CYS A 190 8.20 5.40 -12.24
C CYS A 190 8.08 4.02 -12.91
N TYR A 191 7.57 2.98 -12.25
CA TYR A 191 7.51 1.68 -12.93
C TYR A 191 6.31 1.57 -13.91
N PRO A 192 6.46 1.04 -15.15
CA PRO A 192 7.68 0.61 -15.85
C PRO A 192 8.28 1.71 -16.75
N ARG A 193 7.75 2.93 -16.74
CA ARG A 193 8.18 4.04 -17.59
C ARG A 193 9.07 4.96 -16.78
N GLN A 194 10.38 4.95 -17.06
CA GLN A 194 11.46 5.80 -16.48
C GLN A 194 11.23 7.33 -16.58
N SER A 195 10.05 7.84 -16.30
CA SER A 195 9.81 9.28 -16.16
C SER A 195 10.15 9.64 -14.73
N ARG A 196 11.38 10.12 -14.48
CA ARG A 196 11.84 10.64 -13.18
C ARG A 196 10.73 11.46 -12.52
N ALA A 197 9.96 10.86 -11.63
CA ALA A 197 9.14 11.59 -10.69
C ALA A 197 10.12 12.00 -9.59
N SER A 198 10.95 13.01 -9.86
CA SER A 198 11.78 13.60 -8.83
C SER A 198 10.86 14.23 -7.80
N ILE A 199 11.04 13.86 -6.54
CA ILE A 199 10.55 14.62 -5.39
C ILE A 199 10.95 16.09 -5.62
N PRO A 200 10.01 17.04 -5.72
CA PRO A 200 10.36 18.45 -5.67
C PRO A 200 11.06 18.73 -4.33
N VAL A 201 12.13 19.53 -4.32
CA VAL A 201 12.88 19.93 -3.12
C VAL A 201 11.96 20.42 -1.97
N ALA A 202 10.76 20.92 -2.32
CA ALA A 202 9.65 21.26 -1.40
C ALA A 202 8.99 20.07 -0.67
N LEU A 203 9.56 18.87 -0.71
CA LEU A 203 9.09 17.68 0.02
C LEU A 203 10.05 17.21 1.11
N ALA A 204 11.25 17.80 1.24
CA ALA A 204 12.18 17.42 2.30
C ALA A 204 11.54 17.66 3.69
N GLY A 205 10.88 18.80 3.89
CA GLY A 205 10.15 19.10 5.13
C GLY A 205 9.01 18.11 5.42
N VAL A 206 8.24 17.73 4.39
CA VAL A 206 7.19 16.71 4.50
C VAL A 206 7.76 15.33 4.83
N ARG A 207 8.88 14.95 4.22
CA ARG A 207 9.57 13.69 4.51
C ARG A 207 10.03 13.67 5.97
N ASP A 208 10.77 14.67 6.42
CA ASP A 208 11.34 14.70 7.77
C ASP A 208 10.22 14.71 8.84
N ALA A 209 9.21 15.57 8.65
CA ALA A 209 8.03 15.59 9.52
C ALA A 209 7.28 14.26 9.54
N GLY A 210 7.18 13.58 8.39
CA GLY A 210 6.54 12.27 8.28
C GLY A 210 7.35 11.14 8.92
N LEU A 211 8.67 11.12 8.73
CA LEU A 211 9.55 10.15 9.39
C LEU A 211 9.48 10.29 10.90
N ASP A 212 9.60 11.52 11.41
CA ASP A 212 9.51 11.82 12.83
C ASP A 212 8.13 11.46 13.39
N HIS A 213 7.06 11.69 12.62
CA HIS A 213 5.72 11.27 13.00
C HIS A 213 5.62 9.75 13.16
N VAL A 214 6.03 9.00 12.13
CA VAL A 214 5.95 7.53 12.16
C VAL A 214 6.79 6.96 13.29
N ARG A 215 8.00 7.49 13.54
CA ARG A 215 8.84 7.10 14.68
C ARG A 215 8.12 7.29 16.02
N ARG A 216 7.51 8.46 16.25
CA ARG A 216 6.73 8.71 17.47
C ARG A 216 5.53 7.76 17.61
N VAL A 217 4.86 7.43 16.50
CA VAL A 217 3.79 6.43 16.53
C VAL A 217 4.36 5.07 16.94
N LEU A 218 5.45 4.61 16.33
CA LEU A 218 6.08 3.34 16.71
C LEU A 218 6.47 3.31 18.19
N GLU A 219 7.07 4.37 18.71
CA GLU A 219 7.42 4.52 20.12
C GLU A 219 6.18 4.47 21.04
N SER A 220 5.11 5.16 20.66
CA SER A 220 3.85 5.19 21.43
C SER A 220 3.15 3.82 21.49
N PHE A 221 3.52 2.90 20.60
CA PHE A 221 2.98 1.56 20.51
C PHE A 221 4.06 0.47 20.71
N ALA A 222 5.19 0.81 21.34
CA ALA A 222 6.34 -0.08 21.50
C ALA A 222 6.06 -1.34 22.35
N GLU A 223 5.03 -1.33 23.20
CA GLU A 223 4.63 -2.50 23.99
C GLU A 223 3.97 -3.61 23.16
N ARG A 224 3.68 -3.35 21.88
CA ARG A 224 3.10 -4.35 20.97
C ARG A 224 4.15 -5.32 20.47
N SER A 225 3.68 -6.48 20.02
CA SER A 225 4.52 -7.45 19.31
C SER A 225 5.16 -6.81 18.09
N GLU A 226 6.49 -6.88 18.00
CA GLU A 226 7.28 -6.40 16.87
C GLU A 226 6.79 -6.98 15.53
N VAL A 227 6.43 -8.28 15.52
CA VAL A 227 5.88 -8.96 14.34
C VAL A 227 4.57 -8.33 13.90
N GLU A 228 3.68 -8.01 14.84
CA GLU A 228 2.39 -7.40 14.55
C GLU A 228 2.55 -5.94 14.07
N THR A 229 3.42 -5.18 14.73
CA THR A 229 3.73 -3.80 14.36
C THR A 229 4.29 -3.75 12.95
N THR A 230 5.28 -4.60 12.64
CA THR A 230 5.89 -4.70 11.30
C THR A 230 4.85 -5.05 10.24
N ALA A 231 3.97 -6.02 10.50
CA ALA A 231 2.90 -6.38 9.57
C ALA A 231 1.96 -5.20 9.27
N LEU A 232 1.59 -4.40 10.28
CA LEU A 232 0.73 -3.23 10.08
C LEU A 232 1.47 -2.07 9.39
N VAL A 233 2.77 -1.87 9.62
CA VAL A 233 3.59 -0.88 8.91
C VAL A 233 3.60 -1.22 7.42
N HIS A 234 3.93 -2.46 7.06
CA HIS A 234 3.92 -2.91 5.67
C HIS A 234 2.53 -2.76 5.03
N LEU A 235 1.46 -3.22 5.72
CA LEU A 235 0.11 -3.10 5.20
C LEU A 235 -0.30 -1.63 5.00
N THR A 236 0.08 -0.73 5.91
CA THR A 236 -0.17 0.71 5.78
C THR A 236 0.54 1.28 4.55
N GLY A 237 1.82 0.94 4.34
CA GLY A 237 2.56 1.36 3.16
C GLY A 237 1.92 0.86 1.87
N MET A 238 1.42 -0.37 1.87
CA MET A 238 0.73 -0.96 0.73
C MET A 238 -0.61 -0.25 0.43
N ALA A 239 -1.46 -0.07 1.45
CA ALA A 239 -2.81 0.45 1.31
C ALA A 239 -2.86 1.95 0.98
N THR A 240 -1.93 2.72 1.53
CA THR A 240 -1.83 4.17 1.29
C THR A 240 -1.13 4.52 -0.02
N CYS A 241 -0.55 3.52 -0.70
CA CYS A 241 0.00 3.73 -2.03
C CYS A 241 -1.12 3.79 -3.07
N ALA A 242 -1.30 4.94 -3.72
CA ALA A 242 -2.30 5.10 -4.77
C ALA A 242 -2.15 4.05 -5.89
N ASN A 243 -0.92 3.62 -6.21
CA ASN A 243 -0.66 2.64 -7.26
C ASN A 243 0.64 1.85 -7.00
N LEU A 244 0.53 0.71 -6.32
CA LEU A 244 1.67 -0.17 -5.98
C LEU A 244 2.52 -0.54 -7.18
N TRP A 245 1.87 -0.81 -8.31
CA TRP A 245 2.54 -1.12 -9.57
C TRP A 245 3.58 -0.08 -9.98
N ARG A 246 3.37 1.20 -9.67
CA ARG A 246 4.29 2.27 -10.09
C ARG A 246 5.42 2.53 -9.10
N HIS A 247 5.40 1.87 -7.94
CA HIS A 247 6.18 2.28 -6.78
C HIS A 247 7.08 1.14 -6.24
N PRO A 248 8.29 0.98 -6.82
CA PRO A 248 9.26 -0.03 -6.40
C PRO A 248 9.53 -0.14 -4.93
N SER A 249 9.73 0.98 -4.24
CA SER A 249 10.12 0.99 -2.83
C SER A 249 9.05 0.35 -1.95
N VAL A 250 7.76 0.63 -2.18
CA VAL A 250 6.68 -0.05 -1.46
C VAL A 250 6.64 -1.55 -1.77
N VAL A 251 6.90 -1.94 -3.02
CA VAL A 251 6.95 -3.37 -3.35
C VAL A 251 8.11 -4.06 -2.63
N LYS A 252 9.29 -3.43 -2.61
CA LYS A 252 10.50 -3.96 -1.99
C LYS A 252 10.43 -4.00 -0.47
N GLU A 253 10.00 -2.92 0.16
CA GLU A 253 10.03 -2.78 1.63
C GLU A 253 8.73 -3.21 2.30
N CYS A 254 7.61 -3.28 1.59
CA CYS A 254 6.32 -3.64 2.21
C CYS A 254 5.74 -4.94 1.65
N VAL A 255 5.60 -5.06 0.33
CA VAL A 255 4.93 -6.23 -0.27
C VAL A 255 5.74 -7.52 -0.11
N ILE A 256 7.02 -7.49 -0.48
CA ILE A 256 7.88 -8.68 -0.40
C ILE A 256 8.08 -9.15 1.04
N PRO A 257 8.43 -8.28 2.01
CA PRO A 257 8.64 -8.70 3.39
C PRO A 257 7.36 -9.25 4.01
N PHE A 258 6.20 -8.61 3.79
CA PHE A 258 4.92 -9.11 4.28
C PHE A 258 4.61 -10.52 3.76
N ALA A 259 4.70 -10.72 2.44
CA ALA A 259 4.47 -12.02 1.83
C ALA A 259 5.48 -13.10 2.28
N SER A 260 6.69 -12.68 2.65
CA SER A 260 7.76 -13.58 3.11
C SER A 260 7.65 -13.95 4.59
N SER A 261 7.08 -13.08 5.41
CA SER A 261 6.86 -13.29 6.85
C SER A 261 5.59 -14.09 7.15
N ALA A 262 4.60 -14.07 6.25
CA ALA A 262 3.38 -14.83 6.42
C ALA A 262 3.65 -16.34 6.40
N ALA A 263 3.16 -17.05 7.41
CA ALA A 263 3.37 -18.49 7.55
C ALA A 263 2.74 -19.29 6.39
N ALA A 264 1.62 -18.81 5.85
CA ALA A 264 0.94 -19.38 4.69
C ALA A 264 0.53 -18.26 3.73
N TRP A 265 1.23 -18.15 2.60
CA TRP A 265 1.00 -17.09 1.61
C TRP A 265 0.72 -17.64 0.20
N PRO A 266 -0.33 -17.16 -0.50
CA PRO A 266 -1.37 -16.26 0.02
C PRO A 266 -2.32 -17.00 0.99
N PRO A 267 -3.08 -16.29 1.83
CA PRO A 267 -4.07 -16.94 2.70
C PRO A 267 -5.12 -17.73 1.90
N HIS A 268 -5.64 -18.82 2.47
CA HIS A 268 -6.73 -19.61 1.85
C HIS A 268 -7.93 -18.72 1.44
N GLU A 269 -8.71 -19.08 0.42
CA GLU A 269 -9.87 -18.27 -0.08
C GLU A 269 -9.53 -16.84 -0.55
N THR A 270 -8.28 -16.56 -0.90
CA THR A 270 -7.90 -15.27 -1.49
C THR A 270 -7.53 -15.46 -2.97
N SER A 271 -6.27 -15.20 -3.32
CA SER A 271 -5.74 -15.36 -4.66
C SER A 271 -5.05 -16.70 -4.85
N VAL A 272 -4.91 -17.12 -6.11
CA VAL A 272 -3.88 -18.09 -6.50
C VAL A 272 -2.75 -17.44 -7.33
N VAL A 273 -2.84 -16.13 -7.57
CA VAL A 273 -1.91 -15.38 -8.43
C VAL A 273 -0.73 -14.83 -7.63
N ALA A 274 -0.99 -14.19 -6.50
CA ALA A 274 0.02 -13.53 -5.66
C ALA A 274 0.84 -14.52 -4.81
N THR A 275 1.34 -15.60 -5.41
CA THR A 275 2.19 -16.58 -4.71
C THR A 275 3.56 -15.98 -4.37
N ARG A 276 4.24 -16.55 -3.36
CA ARG A 276 5.62 -16.17 -3.01
C ARG A 276 6.56 -16.26 -4.21
N LEU A 277 6.46 -17.34 -5.00
CA LEU A 277 7.24 -17.51 -6.24
C LEU A 277 6.99 -16.38 -7.25
N ALA A 278 5.73 -15.96 -7.41
CA ALA A 278 5.37 -14.88 -8.34
C ALA A 278 5.89 -13.52 -7.85
N ILE A 279 5.80 -13.24 -6.55
CA ILE A 279 6.34 -12.04 -5.90
C ILE A 279 7.87 -11.99 -6.00
N ASP A 280 8.56 -13.11 -5.77
CA ASP A 280 10.03 -13.18 -5.94
C ASP A 280 10.42 -12.97 -7.41
N ALA A 281 9.65 -13.51 -8.35
CA ALA A 281 9.88 -13.31 -9.77
C ALA A 281 9.67 -11.84 -10.18
N LEU A 282 8.66 -11.18 -9.61
CA LEU A 282 8.42 -9.75 -9.76
C LEU A 282 9.65 -8.95 -9.29
N GLY A 283 10.12 -9.18 -8.06
CA GLY A 283 11.31 -8.52 -7.51
C GLY A 283 12.55 -8.70 -8.38
N ARG A 284 12.83 -9.94 -8.83
CA ARG A 284 13.94 -10.22 -9.77
C ARG A 284 13.80 -9.46 -11.10
N ARG A 285 12.58 -9.36 -11.66
CA ARG A 285 12.33 -8.62 -12.91
C ARG A 285 12.55 -7.12 -12.73
N TRP A 286 12.10 -6.56 -11.61
CA TRP A 286 12.24 -5.13 -11.32
C TRP A 286 13.70 -4.76 -11.06
N ASN A 287 14.44 -5.60 -10.33
CA ASN A 287 15.87 -5.45 -10.12
C ASN A 287 16.67 -5.45 -11.43
N ARG A 288 16.37 -6.38 -12.37
CA ARG A 288 17.03 -6.41 -13.69
C ARG A 288 16.83 -5.13 -14.51
N LYS A 289 15.76 -4.37 -14.25
CA LYS A 289 15.47 -3.11 -14.94
C LYS A 289 16.04 -1.88 -14.23
N GLN A 290 16.84 -2.07 -13.16
CA GLN A 290 17.34 -0.98 -12.30
C GLN A 290 16.20 -0.13 -11.74
N HIS A 291 15.12 -0.79 -11.32
CA HIS A 291 13.94 -0.19 -10.71
C HIS A 291 13.77 -0.71 -9.29
N TRP A 292 14.88 -0.88 -8.55
CA TRP A 292 14.94 -1.55 -7.25
C TRP A 292 15.95 -0.88 -6.33
#